data_AF-A0A842WAK9-F1
#
_entry.id   AF-A0A842WAK9-F1
#
_cell.length_a   1.000
_cell.length_b   1.000
_cell.length_c   1.000
_cell.angle_alpha   90.00
_cell.angle_beta   90.00
_cell.angle_gamma   90.00
#
_symmetry.space_group_name_H-M   'P 1'
#
loop_
_entity.id
_entity.type
_entity.pdbx_description
1 polymer ?
#
loop_
_entity_poly.entity_id
_entity_poly.type
_entity_poly.pdbx_seq_one_letter_code
_entity_poly.pdbx_strand_id
1 'polypeptide(L)'
;MKARASILLLALLCGCVTVEERGEVSSCDGINDTYWRDICHMTEAVNSSNSTICEKIEDQDLLIKCLKKSDFLFEADTTTTTVEAATSTTVKAVKSTTQKAAPSTSTTATTTSTTSTTLEATVDVYFLDVGYGDSTLVVTSNTTMLTDCGPSANRLKRILDDIGVERIDYLLVSQPTIEDYGGCWTLMDTMDVVNVLDTGQEALSDRNIYVRYRGYAQLSEHTLVSEGYTLSFDGVDVTVLHPAETKPTSGRVTENALVYKLTYSDNTILMTGDCDGECLGSLEGDLSADILKVPRHGAKQANTEEFISRVGPELAVVTPWKDRKEYPSPETLDILSDAGVDVFNIMDGNTVKVTLRGAGYEVEPNLLFS
;
A
#
# COMPACT_ATOMS: atom_id res chain seq x y z
N MET A 1 6.87 23.56 1.67
CA MET A 1 6.81 24.09 0.30
C MET A 1 6.05 23.19 -0.70
N LYS A 2 5.71 21.93 -0.36
CA LYS A 2 5.04 20.98 -1.29
C LYS A 2 3.51 21.13 -1.42
N ALA A 3 2.82 21.89 -0.55
CA ALA A 3 1.35 22.07 -0.60
C ALA A 3 0.81 23.06 -1.67
N ARG A 4 1.64 23.54 -2.60
CA ARG A 4 1.22 24.43 -3.70
C ARG A 4 1.21 23.75 -5.08
N ALA A 5 1.66 22.50 -5.15
CA ALA A 5 1.77 21.76 -6.41
C ALA A 5 0.45 21.09 -6.83
N SER A 6 -0.46 20.78 -5.91
CA SER A 6 -1.60 19.89 -6.20
C SER A 6 -2.66 20.44 -7.15
N ILE A 7 -2.73 21.77 -7.37
CA ILE A 7 -3.72 22.39 -8.29
C ILE A 7 -3.12 22.70 -9.66
N LEU A 8 -1.87 23.19 -9.70
CA LEU A 8 -1.19 23.56 -10.95
C LEU A 8 -0.86 22.34 -11.81
N LEU A 9 -0.82 21.17 -11.19
CA LEU A 9 -0.26 19.94 -11.74
C LEU A 9 -1.35 18.99 -12.28
N LEU A 10 -2.57 19.06 -11.75
CA LEU A 10 -3.75 18.48 -12.41
C LEU A 10 -4.02 19.15 -13.77
N ALA A 11 -3.72 20.44 -13.91
CA ALA A 11 -3.88 21.18 -15.17
C ALA A 11 -2.78 20.87 -16.21
N LEU A 12 -1.57 20.50 -15.76
CA LEU A 12 -0.43 20.21 -16.65
C LEU A 12 -0.50 18.82 -17.31
N LEU A 13 -1.20 17.86 -16.71
CA LEU A 13 -1.18 16.44 -17.12
C LEU A 13 -2.20 16.05 -18.22
N CYS A 14 -2.97 17.00 -18.79
CA CYS A 14 -3.93 16.74 -19.88
C CYS A 14 -3.55 17.39 -21.23
N GLY A 15 -2.33 17.96 -21.36
CA GLY A 15 -1.81 18.43 -22.66
C GLY A 15 -2.36 19.75 -23.20
N CYS A 16 -3.06 20.55 -22.39
CA CYS A 16 -3.46 21.91 -22.74
C CYS A 16 -3.27 22.82 -21.53
N VAL A 17 -2.25 23.68 -21.53
CA VAL A 17 -2.20 25.06 -21.01
C VAL A 17 -0.74 25.45 -20.79
N THR A 18 -0.30 26.48 -21.53
CA THR A 18 0.90 27.25 -21.20
C THR A 18 0.63 28.08 -19.96
N VAL A 19 1.46 27.92 -18.93
CA VAL A 19 1.35 28.67 -17.67
C VAL A 19 1.65 30.15 -17.92
N GLU A 20 0.62 30.99 -17.87
CA GLU A 20 0.72 32.36 -17.36
C GLU A 20 -0.42 32.60 -16.36
N GLU A 21 0.00 32.82 -15.11
CA GLU A 21 -0.67 33.44 -13.97
C GLU A 21 -2.22 33.44 -13.86
N ARG A 22 -2.69 32.81 -12.78
CA ARG A 22 -4.04 32.82 -12.16
C ARG A 22 -5.06 31.85 -12.79
N GLY A 23 -5.42 30.82 -12.03
CA GLY A 23 -6.58 29.99 -12.32
C GLY A 23 -7.85 30.84 -12.27
N GLU A 24 -8.37 31.14 -13.46
CA GLU A 24 -9.73 31.64 -13.66
C GLU A 24 -10.58 30.45 -14.11
N VAL A 25 -11.88 30.45 -13.76
CA VAL A 25 -12.85 29.38 -14.11
C VAL A 25 -12.84 29.02 -15.61
N SER A 26 -12.39 29.94 -16.47
CA SER A 26 -12.21 29.72 -17.92
C SER A 26 -11.14 28.69 -18.27
N SER A 27 -10.20 28.36 -17.37
CA SER A 27 -9.16 27.35 -17.65
C SER A 27 -9.69 25.92 -17.60
N CYS A 28 -10.72 25.64 -16.79
CA CYS A 28 -11.34 24.32 -16.71
C CYS A 28 -12.11 23.96 -17.99
N ASP A 29 -12.72 24.93 -18.65
CA ASP A 29 -13.47 24.73 -19.90
C ASP A 29 -12.56 24.25 -21.06
N GLY A 30 -11.24 24.45 -20.95
CA GLY A 30 -10.24 23.98 -21.92
C GLY A 30 -9.85 22.50 -21.78
N ILE A 31 -10.38 21.80 -20.77
CA ILE A 31 -10.09 20.38 -20.55
C ILE A 31 -11.01 19.53 -21.43
N ASN A 32 -10.40 18.77 -22.35
CA ASN A 32 -11.12 17.95 -23.34
C ASN A 32 -11.85 16.76 -22.71
N ASP A 33 -11.28 16.13 -21.69
CA ASP A 33 -11.93 15.03 -20.99
C ASP A 33 -12.97 15.58 -20.00
N THR A 34 -14.23 15.19 -20.21
CA THR A 34 -15.38 15.67 -19.42
C THR A 34 -15.21 15.41 -17.92
N TYR A 35 -14.66 14.26 -17.54
CA TYR A 35 -14.50 13.92 -16.13
C TYR A 35 -13.45 14.83 -15.45
N TRP A 36 -12.36 15.15 -16.15
CA TRP A 36 -11.35 16.08 -15.64
C TRP A 36 -11.83 17.54 -15.61
N ARG A 37 -12.63 17.95 -16.59
CA ARG A 37 -13.30 19.25 -16.59
C ARG A 37 -14.21 19.39 -15.36
N ASP A 38 -14.97 18.35 -15.06
CA ASP A 38 -15.87 18.29 -13.90
C ASP A 38 -15.13 18.33 -12.56
N ILE A 39 -14.01 17.62 -12.43
CA ILE A 39 -13.17 17.67 -11.23
C ILE A 39 -12.52 19.06 -11.05
N CYS A 40 -12.08 19.68 -12.14
CA CYS A 40 -11.54 21.04 -12.14
C CYS A 40 -12.60 22.03 -11.63
N HIS A 41 -13.81 22.00 -12.20
CA HIS A 41 -14.92 22.82 -11.74
C HIS A 41 -15.28 22.58 -10.27
N MET A 42 -15.35 21.32 -9.82
CA MET A 42 -15.61 21.02 -8.41
C MET A 42 -14.55 21.61 -7.48
N THR A 43 -13.27 21.49 -7.87
CA THR A 43 -12.14 21.96 -7.06
C THR A 43 -12.14 23.47 -6.97
N GLU A 44 -12.36 24.17 -8.08
CA GLU A 44 -12.49 25.63 -8.12
C GLU A 44 -13.70 26.11 -7.33
N ALA A 45 -14.85 25.42 -7.43
CA ALA A 45 -16.05 25.73 -6.65
C ALA A 45 -15.78 25.69 -5.13
N VAL A 46 -15.08 24.65 -4.66
CA VAL A 46 -14.74 24.50 -3.24
C VAL A 46 -13.70 25.53 -2.81
N ASN A 47 -12.62 25.71 -3.57
CA ASN A 47 -11.54 26.63 -3.23
C ASN A 47 -12.00 28.10 -3.22
N SER A 48 -12.85 28.46 -4.16
CA SER A 48 -13.41 29.81 -4.25
C SER A 48 -14.70 29.99 -3.43
N SER A 49 -15.18 28.93 -2.76
CA SER A 49 -16.46 28.92 -2.04
C SER A 49 -17.62 29.42 -2.92
N ASN A 50 -17.59 29.10 -4.22
CA ASN A 50 -18.57 29.53 -5.20
C ASN A 50 -19.30 28.33 -5.80
N SER A 51 -20.46 28.01 -5.23
CA SER A 51 -21.30 26.89 -5.65
C SER A 51 -21.83 27.01 -7.09
N THR A 52 -21.85 28.21 -7.69
CA THR A 52 -22.27 28.38 -9.10
C THR A 52 -21.33 27.69 -10.07
N ILE A 53 -20.06 27.48 -9.70
CA ILE A 53 -19.11 26.72 -10.53
C ILE A 53 -19.51 25.24 -10.60
N CYS A 54 -20.19 24.71 -9.58
CA CYS A 54 -20.70 23.35 -9.60
C CYS A 54 -21.70 23.13 -10.74
N GLU A 55 -22.43 24.16 -11.19
CA GLU A 55 -23.40 24.05 -12.29
C GLU A 55 -22.76 23.67 -13.64
N LYS A 56 -21.43 23.82 -13.76
CA LYS A 56 -20.66 23.40 -14.93
C LYS A 56 -20.24 21.93 -14.92
N ILE A 57 -20.59 21.19 -13.87
CA ILE A 57 -20.27 19.77 -13.72
C ILE A 57 -21.35 18.93 -14.41
N GLU A 58 -20.94 18.10 -15.37
CA GLU A 58 -21.85 17.21 -16.10
C GLU A 58 -22.15 15.91 -15.32
N ASP A 59 -21.15 15.36 -14.63
CA ASP A 59 -21.27 14.17 -13.78
C ASP A 59 -22.13 14.45 -12.53
N GLN A 60 -23.26 13.75 -12.43
CA GLN A 60 -24.25 14.00 -11.38
C GLN A 60 -23.75 13.70 -9.96
N ASP A 61 -22.86 12.72 -9.81
CA ASP A 61 -22.30 12.38 -8.49
C ASP A 61 -21.29 13.44 -8.04
N LEU A 62 -20.47 13.96 -8.98
CA LEU A 62 -19.56 15.06 -8.72
C LEU A 62 -20.31 16.36 -8.47
N LEU A 63 -21.40 16.64 -9.18
CA LEU A 63 -22.26 17.79 -8.94
C LEU A 63 -22.83 17.76 -7.51
N ILE A 64 -23.41 16.63 -7.10
CA ILE A 64 -23.94 16.46 -5.74
C ILE A 64 -22.84 16.65 -4.68
N LYS A 65 -21.64 16.09 -4.91
CA LYS A 65 -20.49 16.26 -4.01
C LYS A 65 -20.01 17.71 -3.96
N CYS A 66 -19.99 18.40 -5.10
CA CYS A 66 -19.58 19.79 -5.22
C CYS A 66 -20.51 20.69 -4.40
N LEU A 67 -21.82 20.62 -4.64
CA LEU A 67 -22.83 21.41 -3.93
C LEU A 67 -22.76 21.18 -2.42
N LYS A 68 -22.67 19.91 -1.98
CA LYS A 68 -22.51 19.57 -0.56
C LYS A 68 -21.27 20.18 0.10
N LYS A 69 -20.18 20.34 -0.65
CA LYS A 69 -18.91 20.88 -0.13
C LYS A 69 -18.82 22.39 -0.23
N SER A 70 -19.45 23.00 -1.24
CA SER A 70 -19.52 24.46 -1.39
C SER A 70 -20.54 25.10 -0.46
N ASP A 71 -21.58 24.36 -0.03
CA ASP A 71 -22.67 24.88 0.82
C ASP A 71 -22.34 24.94 2.32
N PHE A 72 -21.11 24.59 2.76
CA PHE A 72 -20.73 24.60 4.18
C PHE A 72 -20.48 26.01 4.77
N LEU A 73 -21.04 27.08 4.19
CA LEU A 73 -20.89 28.45 4.69
C LEU A 73 -22.20 29.23 4.83
N PHE A 74 -23.38 28.58 4.93
CA PHE A 74 -24.65 29.30 5.06
C PHE A 74 -25.61 28.88 6.17
N GLU A 75 -25.16 28.17 7.22
CA GLU A 75 -25.92 28.07 8.48
C GLU A 75 -25.04 28.41 9.69
N ALA A 76 -24.69 29.69 9.80
CA ALA A 76 -24.24 30.27 11.06
C ALA A 76 -24.86 31.66 11.24
N ASP A 77 -26.18 31.73 11.49
CA ASP A 77 -26.71 32.71 12.43
C ASP A 77 -28.14 32.36 12.90
N THR A 78 -28.42 32.72 14.16
CA THR A 78 -29.71 32.70 14.89
C THR A 78 -30.19 31.37 15.49
N THR A 79 -29.73 31.06 16.71
CA THR A 79 -30.55 31.32 17.92
C THR A 79 -29.81 30.95 19.20
N THR A 80 -29.64 31.95 20.04
CA THR A 80 -29.27 31.89 21.46
C THR A 80 -30.25 31.07 22.27
N THR A 81 -29.77 30.08 23.03
CA THR A 81 -30.31 29.80 24.38
C THR A 81 -29.16 29.31 25.29
N THR A 82 -28.78 30.16 26.25
CA THR A 82 -28.10 29.81 27.52
C THR A 82 -29.01 28.88 28.33
N VAL A 83 -28.61 27.90 29.13
CA VAL A 83 -27.77 27.82 30.36
C VAL A 83 -27.61 26.28 30.57
N GLU A 84 -26.61 25.64 31.18
CA GLU A 84 -26.00 25.85 32.50
C GLU A 84 -24.88 24.81 32.71
N ALA A 85 -23.85 25.20 33.46
CA ALA A 85 -22.70 24.39 33.81
C ALA A 85 -22.92 23.61 35.11
N ALA A 86 -22.34 22.41 35.24
CA ALA A 86 -21.87 21.90 36.53
C ALA A 86 -20.88 20.71 36.40
N THR A 87 -19.63 20.99 36.78
CA THR A 87 -18.73 20.21 37.66
C THR A 87 -18.26 18.79 37.30
N SER A 88 -16.96 18.73 36.96
CA SER A 88 -15.87 18.05 37.72
C SER A 88 -16.21 16.80 38.54
N THR A 89 -15.52 15.69 38.27
CA THR A 89 -14.81 14.93 39.33
C THR A 89 -13.70 14.01 38.81
N THR A 90 -12.47 14.36 39.21
CA THR A 90 -11.38 13.51 39.74
C THR A 90 -10.96 12.19 39.08
N VAL A 91 -9.70 12.25 38.64
CA VAL A 91 -8.66 11.20 38.61
C VAL A 91 -8.65 10.32 39.86
N LYS A 92 -8.48 8.99 39.66
CA LYS A 92 -7.83 8.11 40.63
C LYS A 92 -6.72 7.32 39.96
N ALA A 93 -5.49 7.70 40.31
CA ALA A 93 -4.29 6.90 40.10
C ALA A 93 -4.29 5.72 41.08
N VAL A 94 -3.97 4.53 40.57
CA VAL A 94 -3.63 3.35 41.38
C VAL A 94 -2.12 3.24 41.45
N LYS A 95 -1.58 3.34 42.66
CA LYS A 95 -0.21 2.96 42.99
C LYS A 95 -0.11 1.43 43.05
N SER A 96 0.96 0.88 42.48
CA SER A 96 1.53 -0.35 43.01
C SER A 96 3.06 -0.28 42.93
N THR A 97 3.65 -0.60 44.07
CA THR A 97 5.04 -0.54 44.45
C THR A 97 5.75 -1.82 44.01
N THR A 98 6.99 -1.74 43.53
CA THR A 98 7.95 -2.83 43.81
C THR A 98 9.36 -2.30 43.94
N GLN A 99 10.04 -2.84 44.94
CA GLN A 99 11.28 -2.38 45.52
C GLN A 99 12.50 -2.77 44.70
N LYS A 100 13.47 -1.87 44.73
CA LYS A 100 14.87 -2.04 44.34
C LYS A 100 15.60 -2.94 45.34
N ALA A 101 16.32 -3.95 44.85
CA ALA A 101 17.46 -4.53 45.56
C ALA A 101 18.51 -5.03 44.55
N ALA A 102 19.74 -4.55 44.73
CA ALA A 102 21.00 -5.06 44.21
C ALA A 102 22.06 -4.71 45.29
N PRO A 103 23.29 -5.25 45.28
CA PRO A 103 23.86 -6.37 44.50
C PRO A 103 24.63 -7.39 45.38
N SER A 104 25.14 -8.47 44.78
CA SER A 104 26.34 -9.14 45.29
C SER A 104 27.18 -9.67 44.12
N THR A 105 28.43 -9.21 44.11
CA THR A 105 29.52 -9.45 43.17
C THR A 105 30.08 -10.88 43.27
N SER A 106 30.36 -11.50 42.12
CA SER A 106 31.50 -12.41 41.98
C SER A 106 32.17 -12.18 40.62
N THR A 107 33.46 -11.85 40.68
CA THR A 107 34.31 -11.53 39.55
C THR A 107 34.95 -12.81 39.04
N THR A 108 34.61 -13.24 37.83
CA THR A 108 35.39 -14.23 37.08
C THR A 108 35.85 -13.56 35.78
N ALA A 109 37.16 -13.43 35.63
CA ALA A 109 37.79 -12.88 34.44
C ALA A 109 37.66 -13.87 33.28
N THR A 110 36.68 -13.63 32.40
CA THR A 110 36.56 -14.32 31.13
C THR A 110 37.31 -13.52 30.08
N THR A 111 38.41 -14.09 29.58
CA THR A 111 39.16 -13.60 28.42
C THR A 111 38.22 -13.47 27.23
N THR A 112 37.76 -12.25 26.96
CA THR A 112 36.86 -11.97 25.84
C THR A 112 37.69 -11.87 24.57
N SER A 113 37.70 -12.93 23.77
CA SER A 113 38.11 -12.84 22.38
C SER A 113 37.12 -11.95 21.67
N THR A 114 37.51 -10.71 21.39
CA THR A 114 36.71 -9.77 20.59
C THR A 114 36.76 -10.23 19.13
N THR A 115 35.94 -11.21 18.80
CA THR A 115 35.54 -11.43 17.41
C THR A 115 34.73 -10.20 17.03
N SER A 116 35.29 -9.37 16.15
CA SER A 116 34.53 -8.31 15.49
C SER A 116 33.47 -8.99 14.62
N THR A 117 32.31 -9.28 15.19
CA THR A 117 31.12 -9.67 14.43
C THR A 117 30.73 -8.45 13.60
N THR A 118 31.16 -8.42 12.34
CA THR A 118 30.47 -7.64 11.32
C THR A 118 29.01 -8.05 11.41
N LEU A 119 28.13 -7.13 11.85
CA LEU A 119 26.69 -7.33 11.77
C LEU A 119 26.39 -7.65 10.30
N GLU A 120 25.89 -8.86 10.04
CA GLU A 120 25.49 -9.24 8.69
C GLU A 120 24.37 -8.32 8.25
N ALA A 121 24.46 -7.83 7.01
CA ALA A 121 23.41 -6.99 6.44
C ALA A 121 22.10 -7.80 6.34
N THR A 122 21.00 -7.18 6.74
CA THR A 122 19.67 -7.80 6.75
C THR A 122 18.70 -7.00 5.89
N VAL A 123 17.66 -7.68 5.42
CA VAL A 123 16.52 -7.07 4.75
C VAL A 123 15.27 -7.44 5.52
N ASP A 124 14.53 -6.43 5.98
CA ASP A 124 13.26 -6.64 6.67
C ASP A 124 12.11 -6.54 5.67
N VAL A 125 11.28 -7.59 5.61
CA VAL A 125 10.08 -7.66 4.77
C VAL A 125 8.86 -7.74 5.68
N TYR A 126 8.03 -6.73 5.66
CA TYR A 126 6.82 -6.65 6.46
C TYR A 126 5.60 -6.88 5.59
N PHE A 127 4.78 -7.87 5.96
CA PHE A 127 3.45 -8.08 5.40
C PHE A 127 2.44 -7.36 6.30
N LEU A 128 2.00 -6.18 5.87
CA LEU A 128 1.32 -5.20 6.72
C LEU A 128 -0.18 -5.48 6.83
N ASP A 129 -0.71 -5.43 8.05
CA ASP A 129 -2.15 -5.39 8.26
C ASP A 129 -2.70 -3.98 8.00
N VAL A 130 -3.05 -3.70 6.75
CA VAL A 130 -3.72 -2.47 6.32
C VAL A 130 -5.25 -2.50 6.48
N GLY A 131 -5.77 -3.51 7.19
CA GLY A 131 -7.20 -3.73 7.46
C GLY A 131 -7.83 -4.74 6.51
N TYR A 132 -7.70 -4.48 5.21
CA TYR A 132 -7.95 -5.46 4.16
C TYR A 132 -7.11 -5.13 2.93
N GLY A 133 -6.90 -6.10 2.04
CA GLY A 133 -6.05 -5.89 0.86
C GLY A 133 -4.57 -6.10 1.15
N ASP A 134 -3.73 -5.73 0.19
CA ASP A 134 -2.30 -5.97 0.26
C ASP A 134 -1.50 -4.72 0.56
N SER A 135 -0.47 -4.90 1.38
CA SER A 135 0.64 -3.97 1.49
C SER A 135 1.85 -4.70 2.06
N THR A 136 2.97 -4.68 1.33
CA THR A 136 4.22 -5.31 1.72
C THR A 136 5.36 -4.31 1.65
N LEU A 137 6.05 -4.12 2.77
CA LEU A 137 7.15 -3.17 2.90
C LEU A 137 8.48 -3.93 2.97
N VAL A 138 9.43 -3.57 2.12
CA VAL A 138 10.81 -4.06 2.14
C VAL A 138 11.71 -2.92 2.58
N VAL A 139 12.44 -3.12 3.67
CA VAL A 139 13.35 -2.13 4.26
C VAL A 139 14.76 -2.71 4.29
N THR A 140 15.68 -1.96 3.71
CA THR A 140 17.12 -2.20 3.80
C THR A 140 17.79 -1.05 4.57
N SER A 141 19.12 -1.02 4.64
CA SER A 141 19.83 0.11 5.28
C SER A 141 19.63 1.45 4.56
N ASN A 142 19.35 1.46 3.25
CA ASN A 142 19.31 2.70 2.45
C ASN A 142 18.05 2.85 1.61
N THR A 143 17.39 1.74 1.27
CA THR A 143 16.26 1.71 0.34
C THR A 143 15.01 1.16 1.00
N THR A 144 13.88 1.81 0.75
CA THR A 144 12.55 1.33 1.09
C THR A 144 11.73 1.07 -0.18
N MET A 145 11.22 -0.15 -0.33
CA MET A 145 10.25 -0.50 -1.37
C MET A 145 8.91 -0.84 -0.72
N LEU A 146 7.82 -0.26 -1.21
CA LEU A 146 6.47 -0.61 -0.82
C LEU A 146 5.74 -1.22 -2.01
N THR A 147 5.15 -2.39 -1.80
CA THR A 147 4.24 -3.02 -2.75
C THR A 147 2.82 -2.91 -2.23
N ASP A 148 1.97 -2.22 -2.98
CA ASP A 148 0.57 -1.92 -2.66
C ASP A 148 0.37 -1.12 -1.36
N CYS A 149 -0.75 -0.39 -1.30
CA CYS A 149 -1.03 0.60 -0.26
C CYS A 149 -2.32 0.31 0.51
N GLY A 150 -2.93 -0.85 0.30
CA GLY A 150 -4.24 -1.15 0.84
C GLY A 150 -5.34 -0.23 0.28
N PRO A 151 -6.56 -0.31 0.85
CA PRO A 151 -7.71 0.52 0.51
C PRO A 151 -7.63 1.96 1.02
N SER A 152 -6.79 2.23 2.01
CA SER A 152 -6.68 3.55 2.63
C SER A 152 -5.31 3.75 3.27
N ALA A 153 -4.70 4.91 3.01
CA ALA A 153 -3.41 5.25 3.60
C ALA A 153 -3.45 5.52 5.11
N ASN A 154 -4.63 5.71 5.73
CA ASN A 154 -4.67 6.16 7.13
C ASN A 154 -4.00 5.16 8.08
N ARG A 155 -4.28 3.86 7.92
CA ARG A 155 -3.67 2.81 8.73
C ARG A 155 -2.24 2.54 8.30
N LEU A 156 -2.02 2.41 6.99
CA LEU A 156 -0.70 2.23 6.39
C LEU A 156 0.29 3.29 6.87
N LYS A 157 -0.06 4.58 6.78
CA LYS A 157 0.81 5.68 7.19
C LYS A 157 1.21 5.58 8.66
N ARG A 158 0.29 5.23 9.57
CA ARG A 158 0.64 5.03 10.99
C ARG A 158 1.63 3.89 11.17
N ILE A 159 1.42 2.78 10.46
CA ILE A 159 2.35 1.64 10.48
C ILE A 159 3.72 2.05 9.95
N LEU A 160 3.78 2.76 8.83
CA LEU A 160 5.03 3.28 8.26
C LEU A 160 5.74 4.25 9.21
N ASP A 161 4.99 5.16 9.84
CA ASP A 161 5.52 6.11 10.84
C ASP A 161 6.11 5.36 12.06
N ASP A 162 5.43 4.31 12.54
CA ASP A 162 5.90 3.51 13.68
C ASP A 162 7.13 2.64 13.35
N ILE A 163 7.23 2.15 12.11
CA ILE A 163 8.43 1.46 11.60
C ILE A 163 9.59 2.46 11.43
N GLY A 164 9.29 3.77 11.26
CA GLY A 164 10.28 4.81 11.05
C GLY A 164 10.60 5.06 9.56
N VAL A 165 9.66 4.75 8.66
CA VAL A 165 9.82 4.99 7.22
C VAL A 165 9.60 6.46 6.91
N GLU A 166 10.65 7.14 6.43
CA GLU A 166 10.59 8.57 6.10
C GLU A 166 10.26 8.85 4.62
N ARG A 167 10.55 7.89 3.73
CA ARG A 167 10.37 7.97 2.27
C ARG A 167 10.18 6.59 1.67
N ILE A 168 9.56 6.54 0.49
CA ILE A 168 9.47 5.34 -0.34
C ILE A 168 10.31 5.55 -1.59
N ASP A 169 11.37 4.76 -1.75
CA ASP A 169 12.23 4.83 -2.93
C ASP A 169 11.56 4.18 -4.14
N TYR A 170 10.86 3.07 -3.92
CA TYR A 170 10.10 2.35 -4.94
C TYR A 170 8.70 2.02 -4.44
N LEU A 171 7.67 2.57 -5.08
CA LEU A 171 6.30 2.15 -4.91
C LEU A 171 5.91 1.26 -6.09
N LEU A 172 5.70 -0.03 -5.83
CA LEU A 172 5.20 -0.98 -6.81
C LEU A 172 3.70 -1.22 -6.57
N VAL A 173 2.89 -1.04 -7.62
CA VAL A 173 1.44 -1.29 -7.56
C VAL A 173 1.14 -2.52 -8.39
N SER A 174 0.69 -3.58 -7.72
CA SER A 174 0.52 -4.89 -8.34
C SER A 174 -0.66 -4.93 -9.30
N GLN A 175 -1.73 -4.21 -8.97
CA GLN A 175 -2.91 -4.06 -9.81
C GLN A 175 -3.78 -2.86 -9.37
N PRO A 176 -4.60 -2.31 -10.27
CA PRO A 176 -5.45 -1.17 -9.97
C PRO A 176 -6.82 -1.57 -9.38
N THR A 177 -6.86 -2.36 -8.32
CA THR A 177 -8.06 -2.60 -7.47
C THR A 177 -7.96 -1.83 -6.14
N ILE A 178 -9.09 -1.47 -5.53
CA ILE A 178 -9.08 -0.55 -4.39
C ILE A 178 -8.30 -1.10 -3.20
N GLU A 179 -8.43 -2.39 -2.94
CA GLU A 179 -7.70 -3.12 -1.92
C GLU A 179 -6.17 -3.07 -2.07
N ASP A 180 -5.66 -2.68 -3.24
CA ASP A 180 -4.22 -2.62 -3.52
C ASP A 180 -3.75 -1.17 -3.72
N TYR A 181 -4.26 -0.45 -4.73
CA TYR A 181 -3.78 0.90 -5.04
C TYR A 181 -4.52 2.02 -4.28
N GLY A 182 -5.64 1.72 -3.61
CA GLY A 182 -6.59 2.72 -3.12
C GLY A 182 -5.97 3.76 -2.16
N GLY A 183 -5.04 3.31 -1.32
CA GLY A 183 -4.27 4.16 -0.42
C GLY A 183 -3.14 4.96 -1.08
N CYS A 184 -2.66 4.54 -2.25
CA CYS A 184 -1.40 5.04 -2.79
C CYS A 184 -1.42 6.54 -3.12
N TRP A 185 -2.53 7.08 -3.62
CA TRP A 185 -2.60 8.52 -3.90
C TRP A 185 -2.52 9.38 -2.64
N THR A 186 -3.11 8.93 -1.53
CA THR A 186 -3.03 9.67 -0.25
C THR A 186 -1.63 9.54 0.36
N LEU A 187 -0.99 8.38 0.19
CA LEU A 187 0.40 8.18 0.61
C LEU A 187 1.32 9.13 -0.17
N MET A 188 1.22 9.18 -1.50
CA MET A 188 2.02 10.07 -2.35
C MET A 188 1.78 11.56 -2.10
N ASP A 189 0.61 11.95 -1.58
CA ASP A 189 0.35 13.34 -1.18
C ASP A 189 1.08 13.74 0.13
N THR A 190 1.39 12.75 0.99
CA THR A 190 1.86 12.99 2.36
C THR A 190 3.28 12.49 2.64
N MET A 191 3.83 11.66 1.76
CA MET A 191 5.17 11.05 1.86
C MET A 191 5.90 11.20 0.52
N ASP A 192 7.23 11.31 0.58
CA ASP A 192 8.05 11.35 -0.63
C ASP A 192 8.10 9.96 -1.26
N VAL A 193 7.64 9.86 -2.51
CA VAL A 193 7.69 8.64 -3.32
C VAL A 193 8.48 8.97 -4.58
N VAL A 194 9.57 8.24 -4.83
CA VAL A 194 10.53 8.59 -5.88
C VAL A 194 10.20 7.89 -7.19
N ASN A 195 10.15 6.56 -7.16
CA ASN A 195 9.83 5.73 -8.32
C ASN A 195 8.46 5.09 -8.12
N VAL A 196 7.63 5.09 -9.17
CA VAL A 196 6.37 4.36 -9.19
C VAL A 196 6.43 3.33 -10.31
N LEU A 197 6.15 2.07 -9.98
CA LEU A 197 6.17 0.96 -10.91
C LEU A 197 4.78 0.31 -10.94
N ASP A 198 4.17 0.21 -12.11
CA ASP A 198 2.91 -0.50 -12.30
C ASP A 198 2.83 -1.12 -13.70
N THR A 199 1.80 -1.93 -13.96
CA THR A 199 1.62 -2.57 -15.27
C THR A 199 1.05 -1.62 -16.33
N GLY A 200 0.72 -0.37 -15.97
CA GLY A 200 -0.02 0.56 -16.82
C GLY A 200 -1.50 0.25 -16.97
N GLN A 201 -2.00 -0.80 -16.30
CA GLN A 201 -3.41 -1.16 -16.32
C GLN A 201 -4.28 -0.02 -15.77
N GLU A 202 -5.40 0.24 -16.43
CA GLU A 202 -6.38 1.21 -15.93
C GLU A 202 -7.37 0.60 -14.93
N ALA A 203 -7.72 1.35 -13.89
CA ALA A 203 -8.86 0.98 -13.06
C ALA A 203 -10.15 1.42 -13.76
N LEU A 204 -11.06 0.47 -14.03
CA LEU A 204 -12.41 0.81 -14.47
C LEU A 204 -13.35 1.10 -13.30
N SER A 205 -13.11 0.47 -12.14
CA SER A 205 -13.76 0.80 -10.88
C SER A 205 -13.10 2.00 -10.23
N ASP A 206 -13.90 2.86 -9.60
CA ASP A 206 -13.42 3.97 -8.77
C ASP A 206 -12.47 4.95 -9.50
N ARG A 207 -12.86 5.34 -10.72
CA ARG A 207 -12.13 6.26 -11.61
C ARG A 207 -11.56 7.49 -10.89
N ASN A 208 -12.26 8.02 -9.87
CA ASN A 208 -11.78 9.14 -9.05
C ASN A 208 -10.46 8.87 -8.31
N ILE A 209 -10.32 7.68 -7.73
CA ILE A 209 -9.13 7.28 -6.98
C ILE A 209 -8.01 6.99 -7.97
N TYR A 210 -8.30 6.27 -9.05
CA TYR A 210 -7.33 5.94 -10.10
C TYR A 210 -6.72 7.18 -10.74
N VAL A 211 -7.54 8.17 -11.07
CA VAL A 211 -7.14 9.46 -11.62
C VAL A 211 -6.16 10.19 -10.70
N ARG A 212 -6.41 10.21 -9.39
CA ARG A 212 -5.49 10.81 -8.42
C ARG A 212 -4.18 10.05 -8.37
N TYR A 213 -4.25 8.73 -8.26
CA TYR A 213 -3.08 7.86 -8.28
C TYR A 213 -2.22 8.12 -9.52
N ARG A 214 -2.81 8.07 -10.72
CA ARG A 214 -2.13 8.35 -11.99
C ARG A 214 -1.56 9.76 -12.06
N GLY A 215 -2.25 10.73 -11.47
CA GLY A 215 -1.76 12.09 -11.31
C GLY A 215 -0.44 12.12 -10.57
N TYR A 216 -0.37 11.55 -9.37
CA TYR A 216 0.86 11.48 -8.57
C TYR A 216 1.94 10.58 -9.17
N ALA A 217 1.56 9.45 -9.76
CA ALA A 217 2.51 8.56 -10.42
C ALA A 217 3.30 9.30 -11.50
N GLN A 218 2.64 10.10 -12.34
CA GLN A 218 3.29 10.89 -13.39
C GLN A 218 4.22 12.01 -12.87
N LEU A 219 4.17 12.33 -11.58
CA LEU A 219 5.08 13.29 -10.93
C LEU A 219 6.31 12.62 -10.33
N SER A 220 6.22 11.30 -10.21
CA SER A 220 7.29 10.42 -9.79
C SER A 220 8.02 9.92 -11.04
N GLU A 221 9.12 9.21 -10.86
CA GLU A 221 9.73 8.43 -11.94
C GLU A 221 8.84 7.20 -12.22
N HIS A 222 7.81 7.40 -13.05
CA HIS A 222 6.83 6.36 -13.40
C HIS A 222 7.37 5.43 -14.48
N THR A 223 7.45 4.15 -14.16
CA THR A 223 7.91 3.09 -15.06
C THR A 223 6.83 2.03 -15.21
N LEU A 224 6.50 1.69 -16.45
CA LEU A 224 5.65 0.54 -16.73
C LEU A 224 6.48 -0.74 -16.67
N VAL A 225 5.99 -1.74 -15.95
CA VAL A 225 6.70 -3.00 -15.75
C VAL A 225 5.88 -4.19 -16.24
N SER A 226 6.58 -5.17 -16.78
CA SER A 226 6.07 -6.43 -17.32
C SER A 226 7.13 -7.51 -17.10
N GLU A 227 6.82 -8.75 -17.47
CA GLU A 227 7.74 -9.89 -17.40
C GLU A 227 9.13 -9.55 -17.94
N GLY A 228 10.16 -9.95 -17.20
CA GLY A 228 11.56 -9.69 -17.53
C GLY A 228 12.09 -8.34 -17.03
N TYR A 229 11.22 -7.45 -16.53
CA TYR A 229 11.69 -6.26 -15.82
C TYR A 229 12.43 -6.66 -14.54
N THR A 230 13.57 -6.02 -14.30
CA THR A 230 14.40 -6.26 -13.11
C THR A 230 14.74 -4.95 -12.40
N LEU A 231 14.79 -5.02 -11.07
CA LEU A 231 15.18 -3.93 -10.19
C LEU A 231 16.11 -4.48 -9.12
N SER A 232 17.26 -3.85 -8.92
CA SER A 232 18.25 -4.27 -7.90
C SER A 232 18.63 -3.10 -7.00
N PHE A 233 18.61 -3.30 -5.68
CA PHE A 233 19.03 -2.31 -4.69
C PHE A 233 19.53 -2.99 -3.42
N ASP A 234 20.63 -2.51 -2.83
CA ASP A 234 21.16 -3.00 -1.55
C ASP A 234 21.27 -4.55 -1.42
N GLY A 235 21.54 -5.25 -2.53
CA GLY A 235 21.63 -6.71 -2.60
C GLY A 235 20.29 -7.44 -2.75
N VAL A 236 19.17 -6.72 -2.77
CA VAL A 236 17.84 -7.22 -3.14
C VAL A 236 17.70 -7.16 -4.65
N ASP A 237 17.32 -8.28 -5.25
CA ASP A 237 16.94 -8.38 -6.66
C ASP A 237 15.44 -8.66 -6.77
N VAL A 238 14.74 -7.88 -7.58
CA VAL A 238 13.32 -8.02 -7.89
C VAL A 238 13.20 -8.32 -9.38
N THR A 239 12.58 -9.46 -9.72
CA THR A 239 12.31 -9.87 -11.10
C THR A 239 10.82 -10.05 -11.33
N VAL A 240 10.26 -9.30 -12.28
CA VAL A 240 8.85 -9.40 -12.66
C VAL A 240 8.67 -10.62 -13.57
N LEU A 241 7.71 -11.47 -13.22
CA LEU A 241 7.37 -12.72 -13.91
C LEU A 241 6.06 -12.63 -14.70
N HIS A 242 5.20 -11.67 -14.37
CA HIS A 242 3.91 -11.46 -15.03
C HIS A 242 3.46 -10.00 -14.80
N PRO A 243 2.73 -9.38 -15.76
CA PRO A 243 2.28 -9.94 -17.04
C PRO A 243 3.35 -9.91 -18.14
N ALA A 244 3.31 -10.86 -19.08
CA ALA A 244 4.15 -10.82 -20.29
C ALA A 244 3.91 -9.54 -21.10
N GLU A 245 2.63 -9.23 -21.30
CA GLU A 245 2.14 -7.96 -21.84
C GLU A 245 0.88 -7.56 -21.08
N THR A 246 0.73 -6.27 -20.75
CA THR A 246 -0.48 -5.77 -20.10
C THR A 246 -1.66 -5.84 -21.07
N LYS A 247 -2.63 -6.71 -20.77
CA LYS A 247 -3.85 -6.86 -21.57
C LYS A 247 -4.76 -5.62 -21.44
N PRO A 248 -5.59 -5.30 -22.45
CA PRO A 248 -6.55 -4.20 -22.35
C PRO A 248 -7.57 -4.35 -21.21
N THR A 249 -8.02 -3.23 -20.67
CA THR A 249 -8.98 -3.10 -19.54
C THR A 249 -10.34 -3.75 -19.72
N SER A 250 -10.69 -4.22 -20.92
CA SER A 250 -11.94 -4.93 -21.19
C SER A 250 -12.04 -6.31 -20.51
N GLY A 251 -10.92 -6.86 -20.03
CA GLY A 251 -10.84 -8.11 -19.26
C GLY A 251 -10.90 -7.91 -17.74
N ARG A 252 -10.68 -8.98 -16.97
CA ARG A 252 -10.56 -8.87 -15.51
C ARG A 252 -9.23 -8.21 -15.15
N VAL A 253 -9.26 -7.20 -14.28
CA VAL A 253 -8.04 -6.50 -13.82
C VAL A 253 -6.98 -7.46 -13.27
N THR A 254 -7.42 -8.52 -12.57
CA THR A 254 -6.52 -9.52 -11.97
C THR A 254 -5.81 -10.42 -12.99
N GLU A 255 -6.17 -10.38 -14.27
CA GLU A 255 -5.41 -11.02 -15.36
C GLU A 255 -4.10 -10.29 -15.68
N ASN A 256 -3.93 -9.06 -15.19
CA ASN A 256 -2.69 -8.29 -15.27
C ASN A 256 -2.04 -8.10 -13.90
N ALA A 257 -2.43 -8.90 -12.89
CA ALA A 257 -1.84 -8.83 -11.56
C ALA A 257 -0.34 -9.08 -11.65
N LEU A 258 0.45 -8.19 -11.07
CA LEU A 258 1.90 -8.29 -11.12
C LEU A 258 2.36 -9.45 -10.23
N VAL A 259 3.11 -10.39 -10.83
CA VAL A 259 3.82 -11.43 -10.09
C VAL A 259 5.30 -11.14 -10.18
N TYR A 260 6.00 -11.14 -9.06
CA TYR A 260 7.45 -10.94 -9.02
C TYR A 260 8.12 -11.83 -7.98
N LYS A 261 9.37 -12.16 -8.24
CA LYS A 261 10.25 -12.82 -7.28
C LYS A 261 11.21 -11.79 -6.70
N LEU A 262 11.30 -11.74 -5.37
CA LEU A 262 12.32 -11.01 -4.63
C LEU A 262 13.38 -12.01 -4.17
N THR A 263 14.65 -11.67 -4.34
CA THR A 263 15.79 -12.48 -3.92
C THR A 263 16.75 -11.64 -3.10
N TYR A 264 17.21 -12.17 -1.97
CA TYR A 264 18.28 -11.59 -1.17
C TYR A 264 19.18 -12.70 -0.62
N SER A 265 20.44 -12.70 -1.08
CA SER A 265 21.35 -13.83 -0.87
C SER A 265 20.70 -15.14 -1.36
N ASP A 266 20.57 -16.16 -0.52
CA ASP A 266 19.91 -17.42 -0.91
C ASP A 266 18.40 -17.44 -0.62
N ASN A 267 17.84 -16.35 -0.08
CA ASN A 267 16.42 -16.28 0.28
C ASN A 267 15.57 -15.75 -0.88
N THR A 268 14.39 -16.32 -1.04
CA THR A 268 13.47 -16.02 -2.13
C THR A 268 12.03 -15.85 -1.64
N ILE A 269 11.36 -14.81 -2.15
CA ILE A 269 9.96 -14.54 -1.89
C ILE A 269 9.22 -14.43 -3.21
N LEU A 270 8.18 -15.25 -3.41
CA LEU A 270 7.28 -15.10 -4.55
C LEU A 270 6.07 -14.26 -4.12
N MET A 271 5.90 -13.14 -4.80
CA MET A 271 4.82 -12.17 -4.59
C MET A 271 3.85 -12.28 -5.75
N THR A 272 2.62 -12.74 -5.50
CA THR A 272 1.69 -13.13 -6.58
C THR A 272 0.53 -12.16 -6.78
N GLY A 273 0.35 -11.17 -5.91
CA GLY A 273 -0.85 -10.33 -5.88
C GLY A 273 -2.14 -11.16 -5.94
N ASP A 274 -3.11 -10.68 -6.71
CA ASP A 274 -4.39 -11.37 -6.95
C ASP A 274 -4.43 -12.24 -8.21
N CYS A 275 -3.25 -12.60 -8.73
CA CYS A 275 -3.11 -13.51 -9.86
C CYS A 275 -3.91 -14.80 -9.60
N ASP A 276 -4.80 -15.17 -10.52
CA ASP A 276 -5.60 -16.40 -10.43
C ASP A 276 -5.75 -17.08 -11.79
N GLY A 277 -6.20 -18.34 -11.78
CA GLY A 277 -6.59 -19.09 -12.98
C GLY A 277 -5.58 -18.98 -14.13
N GLU A 278 -5.96 -18.22 -15.17
CA GLU A 278 -5.14 -17.99 -16.37
C GLU A 278 -3.80 -17.32 -16.06
N CYS A 279 -3.77 -16.34 -15.14
CA CYS A 279 -2.55 -15.64 -14.77
C CYS A 279 -1.52 -16.62 -14.18
N LEU A 280 -1.91 -17.44 -13.19
CA LEU A 280 -1.03 -18.44 -12.59
C LEU A 280 -0.65 -19.55 -13.57
N GLY A 281 -1.57 -19.95 -14.44
CA GLY A 281 -1.32 -20.93 -15.49
C GLY A 281 -0.36 -20.44 -16.58
N SER A 282 -0.20 -19.12 -16.72
CA SER A 282 0.74 -18.50 -17.66
C SER A 282 2.15 -18.28 -17.09
N LEU A 283 2.34 -18.50 -15.79
CA LEU A 283 3.65 -18.35 -15.17
C LEU A 283 4.58 -19.47 -15.64
N GLU A 284 5.64 -19.07 -16.33
CA GLU A 284 6.69 -19.94 -16.83
C GLU A 284 7.95 -19.85 -15.96
N GLY A 285 8.88 -20.80 -16.16
CA GLY A 285 10.16 -20.81 -15.48
C GLY A 285 10.13 -21.32 -14.04
N ASP A 286 11.19 -20.97 -13.30
CA ASP A 286 11.38 -21.42 -11.92
C ASP A 286 10.59 -20.55 -10.95
N LEU A 287 9.52 -21.12 -10.39
CA LEU A 287 8.66 -20.47 -9.40
C LEU A 287 9.06 -20.80 -7.96
N SER A 288 10.14 -21.57 -7.75
CA SER A 288 10.57 -21.95 -6.41
C SER A 288 10.82 -20.73 -5.53
N ALA A 289 10.28 -20.73 -4.32
CA ALA A 289 10.51 -19.66 -3.36
C ALA A 289 10.41 -20.20 -1.94
N ASP A 290 11.25 -19.71 -1.03
CA ASP A 290 11.19 -20.07 0.40
C ASP A 290 9.91 -19.53 1.04
N ILE A 291 9.48 -18.34 0.60
CA ILE A 291 8.32 -17.62 1.14
C ILE A 291 7.34 -17.32 0.00
N LEU A 292 6.07 -17.69 0.21
CA LEU A 292 4.98 -17.37 -0.71
C LEU A 292 4.04 -16.35 -0.07
N LYS A 293 3.89 -15.17 -0.68
CA LYS A 293 2.72 -14.33 -0.45
C LYS A 293 1.56 -14.94 -1.22
N VAL A 294 0.61 -15.52 -0.50
CA VAL A 294 -0.43 -16.38 -1.07
C VAL A 294 -1.32 -15.61 -2.06
N PRO A 295 -1.54 -16.16 -3.27
CA PRO A 295 -2.39 -15.55 -4.28
C PRO A 295 -3.78 -15.20 -3.78
N ARG A 296 -4.25 -14.01 -4.18
CA ARG A 296 -5.64 -13.57 -4.05
C ARG A 296 -6.20 -13.81 -2.67
N HIS A 297 -5.44 -13.39 -1.66
CA HIS A 297 -5.86 -13.46 -0.26
C HIS A 297 -6.22 -14.87 0.24
N GLY A 298 -5.73 -15.93 -0.44
CA GLY A 298 -6.04 -17.32 -0.13
C GLY A 298 -7.28 -17.88 -0.83
N ALA A 299 -7.67 -17.31 -1.98
CA ALA A 299 -8.78 -17.81 -2.80
C ALA A 299 -8.57 -19.26 -3.25
N LYS A 300 -9.58 -20.13 -3.13
CA LYS A 300 -9.44 -21.54 -3.55
C LYS A 300 -9.02 -21.71 -5.01
N GLN A 301 -9.53 -20.89 -5.91
CA GLN A 301 -9.27 -21.01 -7.35
C GLN A 301 -7.86 -20.57 -7.77
N ALA A 302 -7.10 -19.96 -6.85
CA ALA A 302 -5.75 -19.47 -7.09
C ALA A 302 -4.69 -20.31 -6.36
N ASN A 303 -5.09 -21.30 -5.56
CA ASN A 303 -4.19 -22.02 -4.67
C ASN A 303 -4.36 -23.53 -4.82
N THR A 304 -4.03 -24.04 -6.01
CA THR A 304 -4.11 -25.48 -6.31
C THR A 304 -2.90 -26.23 -5.78
N GLU A 305 -3.04 -27.53 -5.52
CA GLU A 305 -1.91 -28.40 -5.15
C GLU A 305 -0.76 -28.31 -6.17
N GLU A 306 -1.08 -28.25 -7.46
CA GLU A 306 -0.08 -28.10 -8.53
C GLU A 306 0.71 -26.80 -8.39
N PHE A 307 0.04 -25.67 -8.17
CA PHE A 307 0.72 -24.39 -8.02
C PHE A 307 1.59 -24.37 -6.75
N ILE A 308 1.04 -24.80 -5.60
CA ILE A 308 1.78 -24.84 -4.33
C ILE A 308 2.98 -25.80 -4.44
N SER A 309 2.84 -26.94 -5.11
CA SER A 309 3.95 -27.87 -5.36
C SER A 309 5.01 -27.31 -6.31
N ARG A 310 4.64 -26.46 -7.28
CA ARG A 310 5.60 -25.79 -8.17
C ARG A 310 6.42 -24.72 -7.45
N VAL A 311 5.82 -24.03 -6.49
CA VAL A 311 6.51 -23.02 -5.66
C VAL A 311 7.33 -23.69 -4.55
N GLY A 312 6.81 -24.74 -3.93
CA GLY A 312 7.46 -25.47 -2.84
C GLY A 312 7.90 -24.60 -1.65
N PRO A 313 7.04 -23.70 -1.11
CA PRO A 313 7.45 -22.79 -0.05
C PRO A 313 7.57 -23.47 1.32
N GLU A 314 8.46 -22.96 2.16
CA GLU A 314 8.52 -23.31 3.58
C GLU A 314 7.54 -22.46 4.40
N LEU A 315 7.33 -21.21 3.97
CA LEU A 315 6.47 -20.23 4.62
C LEU A 315 5.43 -19.65 3.65
N ALA A 316 4.19 -19.56 4.09
CA ALA A 316 3.11 -18.89 3.35
C ALA A 316 2.50 -17.76 4.19
N VAL A 317 2.40 -16.57 3.59
CA VAL A 317 1.73 -15.42 4.21
C VAL A 317 0.44 -15.12 3.46
N VAL A 318 -0.68 -15.14 4.18
CA VAL A 318 -2.01 -14.87 3.66
C VAL A 318 -2.50 -13.53 4.22
N THR A 319 -3.03 -12.66 3.36
CA THR A 319 -3.64 -11.36 3.72
C THR A 319 -5.16 -11.39 3.50
N PRO A 320 -5.91 -12.13 4.31
CA PRO A 320 -7.33 -12.32 4.05
C PRO A 320 -8.16 -11.08 4.38
N TRP A 321 -9.38 -11.06 3.86
CA TRP A 321 -10.41 -10.13 4.31
C TRP A 321 -11.03 -10.63 5.60
N LYS A 322 -10.81 -9.90 6.69
CA LYS A 322 -11.45 -10.18 7.99
C LYS A 322 -12.96 -10.45 7.90
N ASP A 323 -13.66 -9.67 7.06
CA ASP A 323 -15.12 -9.72 6.95
C ASP A 323 -15.63 -10.68 5.85
N ARG A 324 -14.74 -11.30 5.06
CA ARG A 324 -15.11 -12.25 4.00
C ARG A 324 -14.68 -13.65 4.38
N LYS A 325 -15.64 -14.46 4.81
CA LYS A 325 -15.42 -15.84 5.26
C LYS A 325 -14.96 -16.78 4.13
N GLU A 326 -14.98 -16.31 2.90
CA GLU A 326 -14.46 -17.02 1.73
C GLU A 326 -12.91 -17.01 1.69
N TYR A 327 -12.24 -16.14 2.45
CA TYR A 327 -10.80 -15.92 2.42
C TYR A 327 -10.16 -15.97 3.84
N PRO A 328 -9.05 -16.73 4.03
CA PRO A 328 -8.62 -17.78 3.12
C PRO A 328 -9.68 -18.88 3.05
N SER A 329 -9.75 -19.57 1.91
CA SER A 329 -10.62 -20.72 1.84
C SER A 329 -10.06 -21.85 2.73
N PRO A 330 -10.90 -22.66 3.41
CA PRO A 330 -10.43 -23.84 4.14
C PRO A 330 -9.62 -24.79 3.26
N GLU A 331 -10.03 -24.95 1.99
CA GLU A 331 -9.34 -25.78 0.99
C GLU A 331 -7.91 -25.29 0.73
N THR A 332 -7.70 -23.98 0.63
CA THR A 332 -6.36 -23.38 0.51
C THR A 332 -5.50 -23.70 1.72
N LEU A 333 -6.06 -23.59 2.93
CA LEU A 333 -5.33 -23.88 4.17
C LEU A 333 -5.00 -25.37 4.29
N ASP A 334 -5.90 -26.25 3.89
CA ASP A 334 -5.68 -27.70 3.88
C ASP A 334 -4.54 -28.05 2.90
N ILE A 335 -4.53 -27.49 1.68
CA ILE A 335 -3.46 -27.70 0.70
C ILE A 335 -2.09 -27.24 1.23
N LEU A 336 -2.02 -26.07 1.85
CA LEU A 336 -0.78 -25.55 2.44
C LEU A 336 -0.31 -26.44 3.61
N SER A 337 -1.25 -26.86 4.47
CA SER A 337 -0.95 -27.75 5.60
C SER A 337 -0.46 -29.14 5.12
N ASP A 338 -1.11 -29.72 4.11
CA ASP A 338 -0.74 -31.02 3.57
C ASP A 338 0.63 -30.99 2.85
N ALA A 339 1.00 -29.83 2.30
CA ALA A 339 2.33 -29.57 1.76
C ALA A 339 3.40 -29.29 2.84
N GLY A 340 3.01 -29.19 4.13
CA GLY A 340 3.91 -28.94 5.25
C GLY A 340 4.39 -27.49 5.37
N VAL A 341 3.61 -26.54 4.83
CA VAL A 341 3.95 -25.11 4.80
C VAL A 341 3.51 -24.43 6.10
N ASP A 342 4.39 -23.63 6.71
CA ASP A 342 4.01 -22.79 7.84
C ASP A 342 3.17 -21.60 7.35
N VAL A 343 1.96 -21.42 7.90
CA VAL A 343 1.01 -20.40 7.42
C VAL A 343 0.83 -19.28 8.44
N PHE A 344 1.02 -18.03 8.01
CA PHE A 344 0.67 -16.83 8.79
C PHE A 344 -0.47 -16.06 8.13
N ASN A 345 -1.52 -15.79 8.91
CA ASN A 345 -2.65 -14.98 8.48
C ASN A 345 -2.53 -13.55 9.03
N ILE A 346 -2.44 -12.57 8.13
CA ILE A 346 -2.37 -11.15 8.44
C ILE A 346 -3.79 -10.62 8.68
N MET A 347 -4.27 -10.72 9.91
CA MET A 347 -5.55 -10.16 10.37
C MET A 347 -5.42 -9.57 11.77
N ASP A 348 -6.34 -8.69 12.16
CA ASP A 348 -6.52 -8.26 13.55
C ASP A 348 -5.27 -7.66 14.23
N GLY A 349 -4.44 -6.96 13.45
CA GLY A 349 -3.20 -6.34 13.91
C GLY A 349 -1.97 -7.22 13.68
N ASN A 350 -2.10 -8.41 13.07
CA ASN A 350 -1.00 -9.35 12.93
C ASN A 350 -0.11 -9.03 11.71
N THR A 351 0.59 -7.90 11.74
CA THR A 351 1.70 -7.70 10.79
C THR A 351 2.77 -8.75 11.07
N VAL A 352 3.31 -9.35 10.00
CA VAL A 352 4.43 -10.31 10.08
C VAL A 352 5.65 -9.64 9.47
N LYS A 353 6.76 -9.63 10.22
CA LYS A 353 8.07 -9.25 9.69
C LYS A 353 8.88 -10.52 9.44
N VAL A 354 9.50 -10.57 8.28
CA VAL A 354 10.53 -11.55 7.96
C VAL A 354 11.85 -10.81 7.77
N THR A 355 12.87 -11.18 8.55
CA THR A 355 14.23 -10.64 8.42
C THR A 355 15.08 -11.64 7.64
N LEU A 356 15.43 -11.28 6.40
CA LEU A 356 16.31 -12.08 5.52
C LEU A 356 17.79 -11.81 5.87
N ARG A 357 18.62 -12.85 5.96
CA ARG A 357 20.04 -12.76 6.30
C ARG A 357 20.85 -13.97 5.84
N GLY A 358 21.90 -13.74 5.07
CA GLY A 358 22.75 -14.82 4.54
C GLY A 358 21.89 -15.92 3.89
N ALA A 359 22.06 -17.17 4.33
CA ALA A 359 21.33 -18.32 3.79
C ALA A 359 20.03 -18.68 4.54
N GLY A 360 19.40 -17.73 5.25
CA GLY A 360 18.12 -17.99 5.90
C GLY A 360 17.38 -16.74 6.36
N TYR A 361 16.25 -16.95 7.03
CA TYR A 361 15.39 -15.88 7.50
C TYR A 361 14.89 -16.09 8.92
N GLU A 362 14.35 -15.04 9.52
CA GLU A 362 13.77 -15.02 10.86
C GLU A 362 12.36 -14.43 10.78
N VAL A 363 11.37 -15.07 11.40
CA VAL A 363 9.97 -14.63 11.35
C VAL A 363 9.56 -14.06 12.71
N GLU A 364 9.09 -12.81 12.72
CA GLU A 364 8.50 -12.15 13.88
C GLU A 364 7.01 -11.85 13.59
N PRO A 365 6.09 -12.68 14.11
CA PRO A 365 4.67 -12.48 13.89
C PRO A 365 4.03 -11.54 14.93
N ASN A 366 2.82 -11.08 14.64
CA ASN A 366 1.96 -10.32 15.56
C ASN A 366 2.55 -8.97 15.98
N LEU A 367 3.23 -8.29 15.05
CA LEU A 367 3.71 -6.93 15.28
C LEU A 367 2.53 -5.95 15.33
N LEU A 368 2.34 -5.36 16.49
CA LEU A 368 1.31 -4.36 16.73
C LEU A 368 1.88 -2.97 16.57
N PHE A 369 1.23 -2.18 15.72
CA PHE A 369 1.49 -0.75 15.52
C PHE A 369 0.31 0.07 16.08
N SER A 370 0.60 1.31 16.47
CA SER A 370 -0.25 2.19 17.26
C SER A 370 -1.36 2.92 16.51
#